data_AF-A0A845TY73-F1
#
_entry.id   AF-A0A845TY73-F1
#
_cell.length_a   1.000
_cell.length_b   1.000
_cell.length_c   1.000
_cell.angle_alpha   90.00
_cell.angle_beta   90.00
_cell.angle_gamma   90.00
#
_symmetry.space_group_name_H-M   'P 1'
#
loop_
_entity.id
_entity.type
_entity.pdbx_description
1 polymer ?
#
loop_
_entity_poly.entity_id
_entity_poly.type
_entity_poly.pdbx_seq_one_letter_code
_entity_poly.pdbx_strand_id
1 'polypeptide(L)'
;MTPSSSRHGFALTAMTSIFLPLIALLLALPAHAQTTPLQSKPACTAPAAGNPGNACAGNPINLITGNKYQRDTDMAALPGVLGLEIVRHYNSVFSVPAVPNGLVGRGWRLSYEVELIAVGNTLQLIEADGHRIIFNRNPLNRALCSTTDPANGTLEILR
;
A
#
# COMPACT_ATOMS: atom_id res chain seq x y z
N MET A 1 -78.66 -1.01 49.33
CA MET A 1 -78.58 -1.84 48.11
C MET A 1 -77.11 -2.10 47.82
N THR A 2 -76.62 -3.25 48.26
CA THR A 2 -75.40 -3.95 47.77
C THR A 2 -75.71 -4.63 46.42
N PRO A 3 -74.80 -5.33 45.71
CA PRO A 3 -73.38 -5.67 45.95
C PRO A 3 -72.49 -5.27 44.73
N SER A 4 -71.20 -5.57 44.52
CA SER A 4 -70.39 -6.80 44.63
C SER A 4 -68.92 -6.39 44.43
N SER A 5 -67.92 -6.72 45.28
CA SER A 5 -67.19 -8.00 45.38
C SER A 5 -66.72 -8.56 44.02
N SER A 6 -65.56 -9.17 43.80
CA SER A 6 -64.33 -9.46 44.53
C SER A 6 -63.53 -10.40 43.58
N ARG A 7 -62.24 -10.61 43.87
CA ARG A 7 -61.36 -11.72 43.41
C ARG A 7 -60.65 -11.51 42.07
N HIS A 8 -59.42 -11.96 41.83
CA HIS A 8 -58.26 -12.47 42.59
C HIS A 8 -57.15 -12.69 41.53
N GLY A 9 -55.87 -12.67 41.94
CA GLY A 9 -54.76 -13.27 41.16
C GLY A 9 -53.58 -12.30 41.02
N PHE A 10 -52.64 -12.26 41.96
CA PHE A 10 -51.41 -13.07 42.02
C PHE A 10 -50.51 -13.05 40.77
N ALA A 11 -49.30 -12.51 41.01
CA ALA A 11 -48.01 -12.79 40.38
C ALA A 11 -47.77 -12.42 38.91
N LEU A 12 -46.86 -11.47 38.67
CA LEU A 12 -45.54 -11.84 38.14
C LEU A 12 -44.49 -10.76 38.43
N THR A 13 -43.46 -11.19 39.15
CA THR A 13 -42.16 -10.56 39.33
C THR A 13 -41.48 -10.21 38.02
N ALA A 14 -40.67 -9.14 38.08
CA ALA A 14 -39.45 -8.90 37.32
C ALA A 14 -39.58 -8.65 35.81
N MET A 15 -39.33 -7.41 35.40
CA MET A 15 -38.48 -7.16 34.23
C MET A 15 -37.76 -5.82 34.41
N THR A 16 -36.67 -5.93 35.15
CA THR A 16 -35.59 -4.95 35.27
C THR A 16 -35.07 -4.54 33.90
N SER A 17 -34.90 -3.23 33.74
CA SER A 17 -33.84 -2.53 33.00
C SER A 17 -32.77 -3.43 32.35
N ILE A 18 -32.96 -3.80 31.08
CA ILE A 18 -31.88 -4.31 30.22
C ILE A 18 -32.03 -3.66 28.84
N PHE A 19 -31.75 -2.37 28.75
CA PHE A 19 -31.57 -1.69 27.45
C PHE A 19 -30.33 -0.78 27.43
N LEU A 20 -29.38 -1.02 28.33
CA LEU A 20 -28.21 -0.15 28.52
C LEU A 20 -26.84 -0.82 28.74
N PRO A 21 -26.59 -2.10 28.35
CA PRO A 21 -25.20 -2.53 28.21
C PRO A 21 -24.82 -3.07 26.81
N LEU A 22 -25.68 -3.04 25.80
CA LEU A 22 -25.32 -3.59 24.48
C LEU A 22 -24.51 -2.62 23.60
N ILE A 23 -24.57 -1.30 23.86
CA ILE A 23 -23.80 -0.29 23.10
C ILE A 23 -22.35 -0.15 23.63
N ALA A 24 -22.07 -0.58 24.85
CA ALA A 24 -20.71 -0.52 25.41
C ALA A 24 -19.80 -1.69 24.99
N LEU A 25 -20.36 -2.77 24.42
CA LEU A 25 -19.58 -3.95 24.02
C LEU A 25 -19.04 -3.87 22.57
N LEU A 26 -19.48 -2.90 21.77
CA LEU A 26 -18.97 -2.71 20.40
C LEU A 26 -17.70 -1.83 20.31
N LEU A 27 -17.20 -1.29 21.43
CA LEU A 27 -16.02 -0.41 21.46
C LEU A 27 -14.75 -1.09 22.00
N ALA A 28 -14.79 -2.39 22.31
CA ALA A 28 -13.65 -3.12 22.87
C ALA A 28 -13.21 -4.30 22.00
N LEU A 29 -13.29 -4.16 20.67
CA LEU A 29 -12.43 -4.96 19.82
C LEU A 29 -11.02 -4.41 20.00
N PRO A 30 -10.05 -5.18 20.54
CA PRO A 30 -8.66 -4.78 20.39
C PRO A 30 -8.44 -4.71 18.89
N ALA A 31 -8.17 -3.50 18.40
CA ALA A 31 -7.54 -3.35 17.11
C ALA A 31 -6.27 -4.19 17.20
N HIS A 32 -6.30 -5.39 16.63
CA HIS A 32 -5.09 -6.13 16.36
C HIS A 32 -4.39 -5.33 15.26
N ALA A 33 -3.70 -4.27 15.67
CA ALA A 33 -2.59 -3.75 14.92
C ALA A 33 -1.61 -4.92 14.86
N GLN A 34 -1.71 -5.73 13.81
CA GLN A 34 -0.67 -6.66 13.44
C GLN A 34 0.55 -5.79 13.16
N THR A 35 1.37 -5.61 14.18
CA THR A 35 2.76 -5.22 14.05
C THR A 35 3.52 -6.44 13.52
N THR A 36 3.13 -6.93 12.34
CA THR A 36 4.12 -7.55 11.49
C THR A 36 5.20 -6.49 11.32
N PRO A 37 6.49 -6.80 11.55
CA PRO A 37 7.52 -5.84 11.22
C PRO A 37 7.35 -5.59 9.72
N LEU A 38 6.84 -4.41 9.38
CA LEU A 38 6.90 -3.88 8.04
C LEU A 38 8.39 -3.88 7.71
N GLN A 39 8.87 -4.93 7.05
CA GLN A 39 10.08 -4.87 6.26
C GLN A 39 9.77 -3.98 5.05
N SER A 40 9.53 -2.71 5.37
CA SER A 40 9.85 -1.61 4.50
C SER A 40 11.31 -1.82 4.16
N LYS A 41 11.58 -2.31 2.95
CA LYS A 41 12.87 -2.09 2.33
C LYS A 41 13.09 -0.57 2.43
N PRO A 42 14.10 -0.11 3.17
CA PRO A 42 14.14 1.28 3.55
C PRO A 42 14.40 2.11 2.30
N ALA A 43 13.44 2.95 1.90
CA ALA A 43 13.77 4.11 1.04
C ALA A 43 14.68 5.10 1.78
N CYS A 44 14.70 5.01 3.11
CA CYS A 44 15.70 5.60 3.98
C CYS A 44 15.96 4.64 5.14
N THR A 45 17.19 4.18 5.34
CA THR A 45 17.58 3.67 6.65
C THR A 45 17.59 4.87 7.59
N ALA A 46 17.03 4.74 8.80
CA ALA A 46 17.21 5.73 9.88
C ALA A 46 18.69 6.15 9.94
N PRO A 47 19.01 7.43 10.24
CA PRO A 47 20.36 7.92 10.11
C PRO A 47 21.29 7.09 11.01
N ALA A 48 22.14 6.26 10.40
CA ALA A 48 23.40 5.91 11.02
C ALA A 48 24.16 7.23 11.14
N ALA A 49 24.54 7.59 12.36
CA ALA A 49 25.25 8.83 12.64
C ALA A 49 26.43 9.00 11.66
N GLY A 50 26.35 9.99 10.77
CA GLY A 50 27.45 10.34 9.85
C GLY A 50 27.12 10.48 8.36
N ASN A 51 25.89 10.22 7.89
CA ASN A 51 25.55 10.38 6.47
C ASN A 51 24.44 11.44 6.25
N PRO A 52 24.77 12.71 5.94
CA PRO A 52 23.79 13.78 5.78
C PRO A 52 22.86 13.63 4.57
N GLY A 53 23.14 12.67 3.67
CA GLY A 53 22.27 12.31 2.55
C GLY A 53 21.03 11.47 2.91
N ASN A 54 20.94 10.99 4.16
CA ASN A 54 19.84 10.12 4.65
C ASN A 54 18.93 10.85 5.66
N ALA A 55 18.74 12.15 5.49
CA ALA A 55 17.84 12.92 6.34
C ALA A 55 16.39 12.60 5.96
N CYS A 56 15.72 11.78 6.79
CA CYS A 56 14.32 11.43 6.60
C CYS A 56 13.52 11.74 7.87
N ALA A 57 12.29 12.22 7.69
CA ALA A 57 11.40 12.59 8.79
C ALA A 57 9.96 12.16 8.52
N GLY A 58 9.13 12.12 9.56
CA GLY A 58 7.74 11.69 9.48
C GLY A 58 7.62 10.19 9.12
N ASN A 59 6.60 9.85 8.32
CA ASN A 59 6.33 8.47 7.91
C ASN A 59 7.03 8.16 6.56
N PRO A 60 8.23 7.58 6.62
CA PRO A 60 9.46 8.26 6.26
C PRO A 60 9.38 9.02 4.93
N ILE A 61 9.64 10.33 4.99
CA ILE A 61 9.77 11.22 3.84
C ILE A 61 11.26 11.55 3.67
N ASN A 62 11.79 11.43 2.45
CA ASN A 62 13.12 11.92 2.12
C ASN A 62 13.11 13.45 2.10
N LEU A 63 13.89 14.10 2.97
CA LEU A 63 13.86 15.57 3.11
C LEU A 63 14.50 16.32 1.93
N ILE A 64 15.34 15.65 1.13
CA ILE A 64 15.98 16.24 -0.05
C ILE A 64 15.01 16.24 -1.23
N THR A 65 14.32 15.12 -1.44
CA THR A 65 13.44 14.94 -2.62
C THR A 65 11.97 15.21 -2.34
N GLY A 66 11.57 15.27 -1.07
CA GLY A 66 10.17 15.33 -0.64
C GLY A 66 9.40 14.02 -0.87
N ASN A 67 10.04 12.97 -1.38
CA ASN A 67 9.36 11.73 -1.71
C ASN A 67 9.04 10.91 -0.45
N LYS A 68 7.77 10.50 -0.29
CA LYS A 68 7.36 9.41 0.60
C LYS A 68 7.28 8.11 -0.18
N TYR A 69 7.97 7.09 0.31
CA TYR A 69 7.86 5.72 -0.19
C TYR A 69 7.52 4.75 0.94
N GLN A 70 6.68 3.76 0.65
CA GLN A 70 6.29 2.72 1.58
C GLN A 70 6.02 1.41 0.82
N ARG A 71 6.44 0.28 1.41
CA ARG A 71 6.19 -1.08 0.90
C ARG A 71 5.40 -1.85 1.95
N ASP A 72 4.23 -2.34 1.56
CA ASP A 72 3.34 -3.13 2.40
C ASP A 72 3.21 -4.54 1.82
N THR A 73 3.45 -5.56 2.64
CA THR A 73 3.27 -6.97 2.25
C THR A 73 1.94 -7.44 2.80
N ASP A 74 0.94 -7.59 1.92
CA ASP A 74 -0.39 -8.06 2.30
C ASP A 74 -0.45 -9.59 2.34
N MET A 75 0.32 -10.25 1.47
CA MET A 75 0.51 -11.70 1.48
C MET A 75 2.00 -12.00 1.24
N ALA A 76 2.61 -12.71 2.19
CA ALA A 76 3.97 -13.19 2.03
C ALA A 76 4.07 -14.19 0.86
N ALA A 77 5.28 -14.37 0.33
CA ALA A 77 5.55 -15.35 -0.72
C ALA A 77 5.03 -16.73 -0.32
N LEU A 78 4.14 -17.29 -1.14
CA LEU A 78 3.61 -18.63 -0.94
C LEU A 78 4.73 -19.68 -1.09
N PRO A 79 4.66 -20.81 -0.36
CA PRO A 79 5.62 -21.89 -0.55
C PRO A 79 5.52 -22.45 -1.98
N GLY A 80 6.66 -22.86 -2.53
CA GLY A 80 6.77 -23.42 -3.88
C GLY A 80 7.65 -22.60 -4.81
N VAL A 81 7.87 -23.11 -6.03
CA VAL A 81 8.86 -22.55 -6.96
C VAL A 81 8.54 -21.16 -7.47
N LEU A 82 7.25 -20.79 -7.52
CA LEU A 82 6.83 -19.48 -8.04
C LEU A 82 6.89 -18.38 -6.99
N GLY A 83 6.76 -18.71 -5.70
CA GLY A 83 6.90 -17.73 -4.62
C GLY A 83 5.96 -16.52 -4.71
N LEU A 84 4.74 -16.68 -5.24
CA LEU A 84 3.83 -15.56 -5.47
C LEU A 84 3.55 -14.81 -4.17
N GLU A 85 3.71 -13.49 -4.19
CA GLU A 85 3.42 -12.59 -3.06
C GLU A 85 2.41 -11.51 -3.48
N ILE A 86 1.77 -10.86 -2.51
CA ILE A 86 1.00 -9.63 -2.76
C ILE A 86 1.66 -8.53 -1.96
N VAL A 87 2.32 -7.64 -2.69
CA VAL A 87 3.05 -6.53 -2.13
C VAL A 87 2.65 -5.27 -2.86
N ARG A 88 2.26 -4.27 -2.08
CA ARG A 88 1.90 -2.93 -2.54
C ARG A 88 3.03 -1.96 -2.27
N HIS A 89 3.26 -1.08 -3.22
CA HIS A 89 4.18 0.03 -3.14
C HIS A 89 3.41 1.33 -3.19
N TYR A 90 3.52 2.13 -2.14
CA TYR A 90 3.15 3.54 -2.17
C TYR A 90 4.35 4.38 -2.54
N ASN A 91 4.19 5.27 -3.51
CA ASN A 91 5.18 6.28 -3.84
C ASN A 91 4.46 7.60 -4.14
N SER A 92 4.80 8.65 -3.39
CA SER A 92 4.11 9.94 -3.50
C SER A 92 4.28 10.60 -4.87
N VAL A 93 5.35 10.28 -5.62
CA VAL A 93 5.52 10.73 -7.01
C VAL A 93 4.37 10.26 -7.89
N PHE A 94 3.79 9.08 -7.61
CA PHE A 94 2.64 8.54 -8.34
C PHE A 94 1.29 9.03 -7.81
N SER A 95 1.28 9.84 -6.76
CA SER A 95 0.05 10.35 -6.17
C SER A 95 -0.44 11.66 -6.81
N VAL A 96 0.42 12.33 -7.61
CA VAL A 96 0.09 13.61 -8.23
C VAL A 96 -1.00 13.48 -9.32
N PRO A 97 -1.85 14.50 -9.54
CA PRO A 97 -2.97 14.41 -10.50
C PRO A 97 -2.58 14.06 -11.94
N ALA A 98 -1.37 14.44 -12.37
CA ALA A 98 -0.88 14.20 -13.72
C ALA A 98 -0.42 12.74 -13.97
N VAL A 99 -0.29 11.93 -12.92
CA VAL A 99 0.08 10.52 -13.04
C VAL A 99 -1.18 9.66 -12.95
N PRO A 100 -1.42 8.75 -13.91
CA PRO A 100 -2.51 7.78 -13.83
C PRO A 100 -2.42 6.89 -12.59
N ASN A 101 -3.58 6.45 -12.09
CA ASN A 101 -3.61 5.51 -10.97
C ASN A 101 -3.06 4.14 -11.38
N GLY A 102 -2.43 3.45 -10.42
CA GLY A 102 -2.15 2.01 -10.55
C GLY A 102 -3.41 1.18 -10.30
N LEU A 103 -3.26 -0.15 -10.37
CA LEU A 103 -4.37 -1.10 -10.22
C LEU A 103 -5.06 -1.02 -8.85
N VAL A 104 -4.33 -0.56 -7.82
CA VAL A 104 -4.80 -0.49 -6.43
C VAL A 104 -5.00 0.95 -5.94
N GLY A 105 -5.05 1.92 -6.85
CA GLY A 105 -5.42 3.30 -6.56
C GLY A 105 -4.29 4.32 -6.68
N ARG A 106 -4.59 5.56 -6.29
CA ARG A 106 -3.68 6.71 -6.44
C ARG A 106 -2.44 6.55 -5.56
N GLY A 107 -1.27 6.69 -6.16
CA GLY A 107 0.02 6.55 -5.47
C GLY A 107 0.39 5.12 -5.09
N TRP A 108 -0.50 4.14 -5.29
CA TRP A 108 -0.27 2.74 -4.95
C TRP A 108 -0.16 1.88 -6.22
N ARG A 109 0.81 0.97 -6.22
CA ARG A 109 1.02 -0.03 -7.28
C ARG A 109 1.32 -1.40 -6.67
N LEU A 110 0.89 -2.48 -7.29
CA LEU A 110 1.31 -3.84 -6.98
C LEU A 110 2.73 -4.08 -7.52
N SER A 111 3.50 -4.94 -6.86
CA SER A 111 4.90 -5.23 -7.22
C SER A 111 5.10 -5.75 -8.65
N TYR A 112 4.04 -6.30 -9.25
CA TYR A 112 4.04 -6.81 -10.62
C TYR A 112 3.56 -5.79 -11.65
N GLU A 113 3.25 -4.56 -11.24
CA GLU A 113 2.96 -3.46 -12.17
C GLU A 113 4.26 -2.90 -12.73
N VAL A 114 4.39 -2.99 -14.05
CA VAL A 114 5.50 -2.41 -14.82
C VAL A 114 4.92 -1.60 -15.96
N GLU A 115 5.42 -0.38 -16.14
CA GLU A 115 4.96 0.55 -17.15
C GLU A 115 6.12 0.90 -18.10
N LEU A 116 5.89 0.86 -19.41
CA LEU A 116 6.86 1.28 -20.41
C LEU A 116 6.35 2.55 -21.11
N ILE A 117 7.07 3.66 -20.92
CA ILE A 117 6.68 4.97 -21.45
C ILE A 117 7.69 5.44 -22.49
N ALA A 118 7.23 5.87 -23.66
CA ALA A 118 8.07 6.54 -24.64
C ALA A 118 8.20 8.04 -24.33
N VAL A 119 9.43 8.53 -24.17
CA VAL A 119 9.71 9.94 -23.90
C VAL A 119 10.83 10.42 -24.83
N GLY A 120 10.50 11.26 -25.80
CA GLY A 120 11.46 11.72 -26.81
C GLY A 120 12.10 10.55 -27.55
N ASN A 121 13.43 10.43 -27.47
CA ASN A 121 14.19 9.32 -28.07
C ASN A 121 14.50 8.18 -27.09
N THR A 122 13.79 8.11 -25.96
CA THR A 122 13.99 7.09 -24.93
C THR A 122 12.73 6.29 -24.69
N LEU A 123 12.90 5.05 -24.26
CA LEU A 123 11.87 4.26 -23.60
C LEU A 123 12.22 4.17 -22.12
N GLN A 124 11.25 4.34 -21.24
CA GLN A 124 11.48 4.37 -19.80
C GLN A 124 10.61 3.30 -19.15
N LEU A 125 11.25 2.31 -18.57
CA LEU A 125 10.61 1.26 -17.79
C LEU A 125 10.46 1.77 -16.36
N ILE A 126 9.24 1.79 -15.84
CA ILE A 126 8.91 2.25 -14.49
C ILE A 126 8.30 1.08 -13.74
N GLU A 127 8.94 0.69 -12.65
CA GLU A 127 8.48 -0.38 -11.77
C GLU A 127 7.60 0.16 -10.65
N ALA A 128 6.92 -0.73 -9.94
CA ALA A 128 5.99 -0.41 -8.88
C ALA A 128 6.58 0.47 -7.76
N ASP A 129 7.87 0.31 -7.46
CA ASP A 129 8.54 1.06 -6.41
C ASP A 129 8.97 2.48 -6.84
N GLY A 130 8.86 2.80 -8.13
CA GLY A 130 9.35 4.03 -8.73
C GLY A 130 10.74 3.94 -9.33
N HIS A 131 11.39 2.77 -9.30
CA HIS A 131 12.61 2.54 -10.05
C HIS A 131 12.36 2.76 -11.54
N ARG A 132 13.30 3.44 -12.17
CA ARG A 132 13.19 3.90 -13.55
C ARG A 132 14.44 3.53 -14.33
N ILE A 133 14.27 2.69 -15.34
CA ILE A 133 15.33 2.30 -16.26
C ILE A 133 15.10 3.00 -17.58
N ILE A 134 16.11 3.73 -18.05
CA ILE A 134 16.04 4.49 -19.30
C ILE A 134 16.79 3.72 -20.39
N PHE A 135 16.08 3.42 -21.47
CA PHE A 135 16.62 2.82 -22.68
C PHE A 135 16.69 3.88 -23.77
N ASN A 136 17.90 4.14 -24.27
CA ASN A 136 18.16 5.03 -25.38
C ASN A 136 17.93 4.29 -26.69
N ARG A 137 17.12 4.86 -27.59
CA ARG A 137 16.97 4.31 -28.95
C ARG A 137 18.26 4.51 -29.72
N ASN A 138 18.73 3.44 -30.36
CA ASN A 138 19.86 3.50 -31.26
C ASN A 138 19.54 4.45 -32.43
N PRO A 139 20.43 5.41 -32.75
CA PRO A 139 20.17 6.40 -33.80
C PRO A 139 20.14 5.79 -35.22
N LEU A 140 20.87 4.69 -35.44
CA LEU A 140 20.94 3.99 -36.73
C LEU A 140 19.86 2.91 -36.86
N ASN A 141 19.47 2.27 -35.75
CA ASN A 141 18.39 1.29 -35.71
C ASN A 141 17.40 1.63 -34.60
N ARG A 142 16.33 2.36 -34.95
CA ARG A 142 15.33 2.85 -33.99
C ARG A 142 14.48 1.76 -33.34
N ALA A 143 14.55 0.52 -33.82
CA ALA A 143 13.87 -0.63 -33.21
C ALA A 143 14.64 -1.19 -32.01
N LEU A 144 15.95 -0.90 -31.90
CA LEU A 144 16.80 -1.37 -30.81
C LEU A 144 17.02 -0.26 -29.78
N CYS A 145 16.80 -0.58 -28.52
CA CYS A 145 17.05 0.32 -27.40
C CYS A 145 17.94 -0.35 -26.37
N SER A 146 18.91 0.38 -25.84
CA SER A 146 19.84 -0.11 -24.82
C SER A 146 19.94 0.88 -23.66
N THR A 147 20.38 0.39 -22.50
CA THR A 147 20.64 1.22 -21.33
C THR A 147 22.13 1.19 -20.98
N THR A 148 22.56 2.09 -20.10
CA THR A 148 23.98 2.23 -19.72
C THR A 148 24.50 1.00 -18.97
N ASP A 149 23.64 0.38 -18.17
CA ASP A 149 23.97 -0.84 -17.42
C ASP A 149 23.51 -2.07 -18.21
N PRO A 150 24.44 -2.91 -18.72
CA PRO A 150 24.09 -4.09 -19.49
C PRO A 150 23.28 -5.13 -18.69
N ALA A 151 23.33 -5.11 -17.35
CA ALA A 151 22.53 -6.03 -16.52
C ALA A 151 21.02 -5.81 -16.68
N ASN A 152 20.60 -4.62 -17.11
CA ASN A 152 19.20 -4.27 -17.35
C ASN A 152 18.71 -4.68 -18.76
N GLY A 153 19.58 -5.27 -19.58
CA GLY A 153 19.22 -5.82 -20.89
C GLY A 153 18.96 -4.78 -21.98
N THR A 154 18.22 -5.21 -23.01
CA THR A 154 17.89 -4.41 -24.20
C THR A 154 16.43 -4.59 -24.59
N LEU A 155 15.85 -3.59 -25.24
CA LEU A 155 14.50 -3.67 -25.79
C LEU A 155 14.54 -3.70 -27.31
N GLU A 156 13.75 -4.59 -27.90
CA GLU A 156 13.48 -4.65 -29.34
C GLU A 156 12.01 -4.34 -29.60
N ILE A 157 11.75 -3.40 -30.50
CA ILE A 157 10.40 -3.02 -30.91
C ILE A 157 10.00 -3.89 -32.11
N LEU A 158 9.11 -4.85 -31.86
CA LEU A 158 8.52 -5.69 -32.89
C LEU A 158 7.40 -4.94 -33.62
N ARG A 159 7.29 -5.13 -34.94
CA ARG A 159 6.22 -4.58 -35.78
C ARG A 159 5.28 -5.68 -36.24
#